data_AF-A0AAJ4MIW9-F1
#
_entry.id   AF-A0AAJ4MIW9-F1
#
_cell.length_a   1.000
_cell.length_b   1.000
_cell.length_c   1.000
_cell.angle_alpha   90.00
_cell.angle_beta   90.00
_cell.angle_gamma   90.00
#
_symmetry.space_group_name_H-M   'P 1'
#
loop_
_entity.id
_entity.type
_entity.pdbx_description
1 polymer ?
#
loop_
_entity_poly.entity_id
_entity_poly.type
_entity_poly.pdbx_seq_one_letter_code
_entity_poly.pdbx_strand_id
1 'polypeptide(L)' 'MVSFLEICKDMEKKLGRKLQDNEIRFLQWMYKRYKEEQPKRILELG' A
#
# COMPACT_ATOMS: atom_id res chain seq x y z
N MET A 1 -9.67 -1.68 7.03
CA MET A 1 -8.92 -0.82 6.08
C MET A 1 -7.45 -1.13 6.25
N VAL A 2 -6.78 -1.66 5.24
CA VAL A 2 -5.33 -1.94 5.33
C VAL A 2 -4.58 -0.61 5.44
N SER A 3 -3.81 -0.43 6.49
CA SER A 3 -2.96 0.75 6.70
C SER A 3 -1.64 0.62 5.95
N PHE A 4 -1.03 1.75 5.60
CA PHE A 4 0.30 1.77 4.99
C PHE A 4 1.34 1.03 5.86
N LEU A 5 1.27 1.21 7.18
CA LEU A 5 2.21 0.59 8.12
C LEU A 5 2.09 -0.94 8.15
N GLU A 6 0.87 -1.47 8.01
CA GLU A 6 0.64 -2.92 7.92
C GLU A 6 1.24 -3.51 6.64
N ILE A 7 1.11 -2.80 5.52
CA ILE A 7 1.73 -3.21 4.24
C ILE A 7 3.25 -3.26 4.37
N CYS A 8 3.85 -2.23 5.00
CA CYS A 8 5.31 -2.23 5.24
C CYS A 8 5.73 -3.42 6.11
N LYS A 9 5.05 -3.65 7.24
CA LYS A 9 5.38 -4.76 8.15
C LYS A 9 5.23 -6.14 7.48
N ASP A 10 4.19 -6.33 6.68
CA ASP A 10 3.99 -7.58 5.96
C ASP A 10 5.09 -7.81 4.91
N MET A 11 5.50 -6.75 4.21
CA MET A 11 6.55 -6.83 3.21
C MET A 11 7.93 -7.05 3.83
N GLU A 12 8.23 -6.42 4.96
CA GLU A 12 9.44 -6.70 5.75
C GLU A 12 9.47 -8.16 6.24
N LYS A 13 8.33 -8.68 6.70
CA LYS A 13 8.21 -10.07 7.13
C LYS A 13 8.46 -11.06 5.98
N LYS A 14 7.94 -10.77 4.79
CA LYS A 14 8.12 -11.61 3.58
C LYS A 14 9.54 -11.55 3.05
N LEU A 15 10.18 -10.40 3.11
CA LEU A 15 11.56 -10.21 2.65
C LEU A 15 12.60 -10.70 3.68
N GLY A 16 12.21 -10.86 4.95
CA GLY A 16 13.14 -11.22 6.03
C GLY A 16 14.14 -10.11 6.37
N ARG A 17 13.88 -8.89 5.91
CA ARG A 17 14.73 -7.70 6.13
C ARG A 17 13.88 -6.44 6.19
N LYS A 18 14.46 -5.37 6.71
CA LYS A 18 13.85 -4.03 6.67
C LYS A 18 13.76 -3.53 5.22
N LEU A 19 12.73 -2.73 4.96
CA LEU A 19 12.59 -2.03 3.70
C LEU A 19 13.62 -0.90 3.60
N GLN A 20 14.17 -0.73 2.41
CA GLN A 20 15.03 0.40 2.07
C GLN A 20 14.19 1.63 1.75
N ASP A 21 14.77 2.84 1.87
CA ASP A 21 14.06 4.11 1.65
C ASP A 21 13.37 4.18 0.28
N ASN A 22 14.01 3.64 -0.76
CA ASN A 22 13.43 3.60 -2.11
C ASN A 22 12.20 2.68 -2.19
N GLU A 23 12.22 1.55 -1.49
CA GLU A 23 11.10 0.61 -1.43
C GLU A 23 9.93 1.21 -0.63
N ILE A 24 10.24 1.95 0.45
CA ILE A 24 9.24 2.69 1.23
C ILE A 24 8.57 3.75 0.35
N ARG A 25 9.35 4.54 -0.40
CA ARG A 25 8.81 5.55 -1.33
C ARG A 25 7.93 4.92 -2.41
N PHE A 26 8.35 3.78 -2.96
CA PHE A 26 7.55 3.03 -3.93
C PHE A 26 6.22 2.57 -3.33
N LEU A 27 6.25 1.98 -2.13
CA LEU A 27 5.03 1.54 -1.44
C LEU A 27 4.10 2.69 -1.08
N GLN A 28 4.65 3.85 -0.68
CA GLN A 28 3.85 5.05 -0.41
C GLN A 28 3.12 5.51 -1.67
N TRP A 29 3.81 5.54 -2.80
CA TRP A 29 3.22 5.89 -4.09
C TRP A 29 2.11 4.91 -4.48
N MET A 30 2.36 3.60 -4.36
CA MET A 30 1.36 2.56 -4.63
C MET A 30 0.14 2.69 -3.73
N TYR A 31 0.34 2.90 -2.43
CA TYR A 31 -0.74 3.04 -1.46
C TYR A 31 -1.59 4.29 -1.72
N LYS A 32 -0.97 5.40 -2.11
CA LYS A 32 -1.66 6.62 -2.50
C LYS A 32 -2.55 6.39 -3.72
N ARG A 33 -2.02 5.76 -4.78
CA ARG A 33 -2.80 5.41 -5.98
C ARG A 33 -3.95 4.47 -5.68
N TYR A 34 -3.70 3.43 -4.88
CA TYR A 34 -4.73 2.50 -4.44
C TYR A 34 -5.89 3.24 -3.75
N LYS A 35 -5.60 4.19 -2.86
CA LYS A 35 -6.62 5.03 -2.22
C LYS A 35 -7.34 5.97 -3.20
N GLU A 36 -6.63 6.53 -4.17
CA GLU A 36 -7.21 7.42 -5.18
C GLU A 36 -8.09 6.67 -6.21
N GLU A 37 -7.82 5.39 -6.45
CA GLU A 37 -8.57 4.53 -7.37
C GLU A 37 -9.75 3.80 -6.70
N GLN A 38 -9.71 3.62 -5.37
CA GLN A 38 -10.82 3.08 -4.56
C GLN A 38 -12.18 3.80 -4.74
N PRO A 39 -12.29 5.14 -4.83
CA PRO A 39 -13.59 5.81 -4.96
C PRO A 39 -14.34 5.51 -6.27
N LYS A 40 -13.74 4.84 -7.26
CA LYS A 40 -14.44 4.51 -8.52
C LYS A 40 -15.14 3.16 -8.54
N ARG A 41 -14.79 2.20 -7.67
CA ARG A 41 -15.44 0.86 -7.69
C ARG A 41 -16.70 0.75 -6.84
N ILE A 42 -16.94 1.68 -5.92
CA ILE A 42 -18.13 1.65 -5.05
C ILE A 42 -19.33 2.32 -5.73
N LEU A 43 -19.13 3.17 -6.75
CA LEU A 43 -20.21 3.88 -7.44
C LEU A 43 -20.74 3.20 -8.71
N GLU A 44 -20.08 2.16 -9.24
CA GLU A 44 -20.55 1.42 -10.43
C GLU A 44 -21.33 0.14 -10.09
N LEU A 45 -21.64 -0.09 -8.81
CA LEU A 45 -22.45 -1.20 -8.30
C LEU A 45 -23.68 -0.73 -7.49
N GLY A 46 -24.07 0.55 -7.64
CA GLY A 46 -25.26 1.15 -7.03
C GLY A 46 -26.35 1.42 -8.05
#